data_AF-A0AA40VU06-F1
#
_entry.id   AF-A0AA40VU06-F1
#
_cell.length_a   1.000
_cell.length_b   1.000
_cell.length_c   1.000
_cell.angle_alpha   90.00
_cell.angle_beta   90.00
_cell.angle_gamma   90.00
#
_symmetry.space_group_name_H-M   'P 1'
#
loop_
_entity.id
_entity.type
_entity.pdbx_description
1 polymer ?
#
loop_
_entity_poly.entity_id
_entity_poly.type
_entity_poly.pdbx_seq_one_letter_code
_entity_poly.pdbx_strand_id
1 'polypeptide(L)'
;MVKLKNHVTPKAKRINQVIKQKFGVTLDDFTAAMQGDVTSAQKIGELARQGRLSAELAPQLAAAYHEIINGTTAQNKAFSEVLVNAGKSAIEIDKAVMNATLANTQYAHRRSELASEFINARNAENQRHNYQMNYQQIKGYIDVYLAGIDNKTSLLEQSYRPELKQIQSDEQYQTKVLNHVLDKGDNSRVDLIPEKQYLTNGIKETFLKVKSALGF
;
A
#
# COMPACT_ATOMS: atom_id res chain seq x y z
N MET A 1 56.55 -98.00 -24.17
CA MET A 1 57.00 -96.92 -23.27
C MET A 1 56.62 -97.27 -21.84
N VAL A 2 57.59 -97.44 -20.93
CA VAL A 2 57.33 -97.68 -19.51
C VAL A 2 56.99 -96.34 -18.86
N LYS A 3 55.78 -96.19 -18.30
CA LYS A 3 55.35 -94.97 -17.60
C LYS A 3 55.57 -95.10 -16.09
N LEU A 4 56.07 -94.06 -15.44
CA LEU A 4 56.16 -94.01 -13.98
C LEU A 4 54.75 -94.11 -13.37
N LYS A 5 54.56 -94.96 -12.36
CA LYS A 5 53.24 -95.21 -11.76
C LYS A 5 52.88 -94.10 -10.78
N ASN A 6 51.77 -93.41 -11.04
CA ASN A 6 51.23 -92.39 -10.16
C ASN A 6 50.29 -93.02 -9.11
N HIS A 7 50.71 -93.03 -7.85
CA HIS A 7 49.94 -93.59 -6.73
C HIS A 7 49.07 -92.56 -6.00
N VAL A 8 49.21 -91.27 -6.33
CA VAL A 8 48.61 -90.14 -5.61
C VAL A 8 47.30 -89.71 -6.27
N THR A 9 47.28 -89.50 -7.58
CA THR A 9 46.08 -89.05 -8.33
C THR A 9 44.85 -89.95 -8.10
N PRO A 10 44.96 -91.30 -8.10
CA PRO A 10 43.81 -92.16 -7.84
C PRO A 10 43.21 -92.04 -6.42
N LYS A 11 44.02 -91.62 -5.43
CA LYS A 11 43.60 -91.41 -4.04
C LYS A 11 43.10 -89.99 -3.76
N ALA A 12 43.43 -89.02 -4.64
CA ALA A 12 43.09 -87.60 -4.49
C ALA A 12 42.06 -87.09 -5.52
N LYS A 13 41.13 -87.95 -5.96
CA LYS A 13 40.18 -87.65 -7.07
C LYS A 13 39.38 -86.35 -6.90
N ARG A 14 38.90 -86.07 -5.68
CA ARG A 14 38.11 -84.84 -5.40
C ARG A 14 38.95 -83.58 -5.58
N ILE A 15 40.20 -83.59 -5.13
CA ILE A 15 41.12 -82.46 -5.28
C ILE A 15 41.48 -82.27 -6.77
N ASN A 16 41.74 -83.35 -7.51
CA ASN A 16 42.00 -83.28 -8.94
C ASN A 16 40.80 -82.72 -9.74
N GLN A 17 39.56 -83.03 -9.33
CA GLN A 17 38.35 -82.43 -9.93
C GLN A 17 38.26 -80.93 -9.66
N VAL A 18 38.58 -80.48 -8.45
CA VAL A 18 38.60 -79.05 -8.10
C VAL A 18 39.65 -78.30 -8.91
N ILE A 19 40.84 -78.87 -9.10
CA ILE A 19 41.90 -78.22 -9.91
C ILE A 19 41.41 -78.05 -11.35
N LYS A 20 40.77 -79.07 -11.92
CA LYS A 20 40.18 -79.00 -13.26
C LYS A 20 39.12 -77.91 -13.37
N GLN A 21 38.20 -77.86 -12.43
CA GLN A 21 37.06 -76.93 -12.47
C GLN A 21 37.47 -75.47 -12.27
N LYS A 22 38.44 -75.20 -11.39
CA LYS A 22 38.81 -73.83 -11.02
C LYS A 22 40.00 -73.28 -11.81
N PHE A 23 40.93 -74.13 -12.24
CA PHE A 23 42.20 -73.71 -12.85
C PHE A 23 42.44 -74.31 -14.24
N GLY A 24 41.53 -75.14 -14.76
CA GLY A 24 41.58 -75.66 -16.12
C GLY A 24 42.66 -76.71 -16.41
N VAL A 25 43.47 -77.10 -15.42
CA VAL A 25 44.54 -78.11 -15.53
C VAL A 25 44.28 -79.32 -14.63
N THR A 26 44.98 -80.44 -14.89
CA THR A 26 44.89 -81.67 -14.11
C THR A 26 46.27 -82.22 -13.75
N LEU A 27 46.35 -83.13 -12.76
CA LEU A 27 47.59 -83.85 -12.46
C LEU A 27 48.05 -84.77 -13.61
N ASP A 28 47.13 -85.15 -14.49
CA ASP A 28 47.46 -85.92 -15.69
C ASP A 28 48.13 -85.03 -16.75
N ASP A 29 47.70 -83.78 -16.92
CA ASP A 29 48.39 -82.77 -17.76
C ASP A 29 49.83 -82.54 -17.25
N PHE A 30 50.01 -82.44 -15.93
CA PHE A 30 51.34 -82.29 -15.31
C PHE A 30 52.24 -83.51 -15.56
N THR A 31 51.69 -84.71 -15.34
CA THR A 31 52.43 -85.96 -15.56
C THR A 31 52.78 -86.16 -17.04
N ALA A 32 51.89 -85.80 -17.96
CA ALA A 32 52.12 -85.86 -19.40
C ALA A 32 53.20 -84.86 -19.84
N ALA A 33 53.15 -83.62 -19.35
CA ALA A 33 54.18 -82.61 -19.62
C ALA A 33 55.57 -83.05 -19.13
N MET A 34 55.67 -83.65 -17.93
CA MET A 34 56.92 -84.22 -17.41
C MET A 34 57.48 -85.36 -18.28
N GLN A 35 56.62 -86.06 -19.01
CA GLN A 35 56.99 -87.15 -19.92
C GLN A 35 57.31 -86.66 -21.34
N GLY A 36 57.34 -85.34 -21.56
CA GLY A 36 57.66 -84.73 -22.84
C GLY A 36 56.45 -84.48 -23.76
N ASP A 37 55.21 -84.58 -23.25
CA ASP A 37 54.03 -84.20 -24.03
C ASP A 37 53.96 -82.68 -24.20
N VAL A 38 54.26 -82.23 -25.41
CA VAL A 38 54.36 -80.81 -25.76
C VAL A 38 53.02 -80.10 -25.60
N THR A 39 51.89 -80.76 -25.89
CA THR A 39 50.56 -80.14 -25.80
C THR A 39 50.17 -79.83 -24.36
N SER A 40 50.40 -80.76 -23.43
CA SER A 40 50.14 -80.51 -22.00
C SER A 40 51.09 -79.45 -21.41
N ALA A 41 52.36 -79.44 -21.84
CA ALA A 41 53.32 -78.41 -21.42
C ALA A 41 52.93 -77.01 -21.93
N GLN A 42 52.49 -76.88 -23.18
CA GLN A 42 52.00 -75.63 -23.76
C GLN A 42 50.76 -75.10 -23.02
N LYS A 43 49.80 -75.98 -22.71
CA LYS A 43 48.60 -75.63 -21.95
C LYS A 43 48.95 -75.07 -20.57
N ILE A 44 49.84 -75.73 -19.84
CA ILE A 44 50.30 -75.26 -18.51
C ILE A 44 51.06 -73.93 -18.63
N GLY A 45 51.94 -73.80 -19.62
CA GLY A 45 52.73 -72.58 -19.87
C GLY A 45 51.86 -71.38 -20.23
N GLU A 46 50.86 -71.56 -21.08
CA GLU A 46 49.95 -70.48 -21.47
C GLU A 46 49.04 -70.05 -20.32
N LEU A 47 48.50 -70.99 -19.54
CA LEU A 47 47.71 -70.65 -18.34
C LEU A 47 48.57 -69.99 -17.26
N ALA A 48 49.84 -70.37 -17.10
CA ALA A 48 50.77 -69.70 -16.20
C ALA A 48 51.14 -68.29 -16.69
N ARG A 49 51.28 -68.08 -18.01
CA ARG A 49 51.48 -66.75 -18.60
C ARG A 49 50.25 -65.86 -18.39
N GLN A 50 49.06 -66.37 -18.69
CA GLN A 50 47.80 -65.67 -18.46
C GLN A 50 47.59 -65.38 -16.97
N GLY A 51 47.83 -66.36 -16.09
CA GLY A 51 47.71 -66.17 -14.65
C GLY A 51 48.65 -65.09 -14.10
N ARG A 52 49.91 -65.04 -14.55
CA ARG A 52 50.85 -63.97 -14.18
C ARG A 52 50.40 -62.60 -14.68
N LEU A 53 50.03 -62.52 -15.96
CA LEU A 53 49.59 -61.27 -16.58
C LEU A 53 48.27 -60.76 -15.95
N SER A 54 47.34 -61.64 -15.64
CA SER A 54 46.10 -61.31 -14.94
C SER A 54 46.37 -60.89 -13.50
N ALA A 55 47.25 -61.56 -12.76
CA ALA A 55 47.60 -61.17 -11.39
C ALA A 55 48.24 -59.78 -11.32
N GLU A 56 49.03 -59.42 -12.33
CA GLU A 56 49.69 -58.12 -12.42
C GLU A 56 48.75 -57.00 -12.89
N LEU A 57 48.01 -57.24 -13.98
CA LEU A 57 47.24 -56.20 -14.66
C LEU A 57 45.80 -56.06 -14.14
N ALA A 58 45.15 -57.14 -13.67
CA ALA A 58 43.77 -57.07 -13.21
C ALA A 58 43.56 -56.05 -12.06
N PRO A 59 44.39 -55.97 -11.01
CA PRO A 59 44.19 -54.97 -9.96
C PRO A 59 44.40 -53.55 -10.47
N GLN A 60 45.36 -53.32 -11.38
CA GLN A 60 45.62 -52.00 -11.96
C GLN A 60 44.46 -51.53 -12.85
N LEU A 61 43.96 -52.43 -13.70
CA LEU A 61 42.81 -52.15 -14.55
C LEU A 61 41.55 -51.94 -13.71
N ALA A 62 41.30 -52.76 -12.69
CA ALA A 62 40.17 -52.57 -11.78
C ALA A 62 40.25 -51.21 -11.06
N ALA A 63 41.43 -50.82 -10.56
CA ALA A 63 41.64 -49.52 -9.93
C ALA A 63 41.36 -48.37 -10.91
N ALA A 64 41.88 -48.44 -12.14
CA ALA A 64 41.64 -47.43 -13.18
C ALA A 64 40.15 -47.32 -13.54
N TYR A 65 39.45 -48.45 -13.69
CA TYR A 65 38.00 -48.44 -13.92
C TYR A 65 37.23 -47.83 -12.73
N HIS A 66 37.63 -48.12 -11.49
CA HIS A 66 37.03 -47.49 -10.32
C HIS A 66 37.29 -45.99 -10.28
N GLU A 67 38.49 -45.52 -10.63
CA GLU A 67 38.81 -44.09 -10.73
C GLU A 67 37.95 -43.41 -11.79
N ILE A 68 37.79 -44.02 -12.97
CA ILE A 68 36.92 -43.49 -14.04
C ILE A 68 35.46 -43.41 -13.56
N ILE A 69 34.93 -44.48 -12.96
CA ILE A 69 33.55 -44.52 -12.44
C ILE A 69 33.34 -43.46 -11.36
N ASN A 70 34.27 -43.37 -10.40
CA ASN A 70 34.16 -42.43 -9.28
C ASN A 70 34.31 -40.99 -9.76
N GLY A 71 35.26 -40.70 -10.65
CA GLY A 71 35.46 -39.38 -11.23
C GLY A 71 34.24 -38.92 -12.03
N THR A 72 33.72 -39.78 -12.91
CA THR A 72 32.52 -39.50 -13.70
C THR A 72 31.30 -39.28 -12.80
N THR A 73 31.14 -40.10 -11.75
CA THR A 73 30.04 -39.96 -10.80
C THR A 73 30.14 -38.66 -10.00
N ALA A 74 31.31 -38.33 -9.48
CA ALA A 74 31.54 -37.11 -8.71
C ALA A 74 31.30 -35.86 -9.56
N GLN A 75 31.80 -35.85 -10.80
CA GLN A 75 31.61 -34.74 -11.73
C GLN A 75 30.13 -34.51 -12.05
N ASN A 76 29.39 -35.57 -12.38
CA ASN A 76 27.96 -35.43 -12.71
C ASN A 76 27.12 -35.01 -11.50
N LYS A 77 27.45 -35.50 -10.29
CA LYS A 77 26.82 -35.02 -9.06
C LYS A 77 27.07 -33.53 -8.83
N ALA A 78 28.32 -33.08 -8.98
CA ALA A 78 28.67 -31.66 -8.84
C ALA A 78 27.95 -30.79 -9.89
N PHE A 79 27.89 -31.22 -11.15
CA PHE A 79 27.12 -30.52 -12.18
C PHE A 79 25.63 -30.43 -11.85
N SER A 80 25.02 -31.55 -11.42
CA SER A 80 23.62 -31.56 -11.02
C SER A 80 23.36 -30.60 -9.86
N GLU A 81 24.23 -30.59 -8.84
CA GLU A 81 24.11 -29.69 -7.70
C GLU A 81 24.20 -28.21 -8.10
N VAL A 82 25.19 -27.85 -8.93
CA VAL A 82 25.36 -26.49 -9.46
C VAL A 82 24.13 -26.07 -10.24
N LEU A 83 23.61 -26.91 -11.14
CA LEU A 83 22.44 -26.60 -11.96
C LEU A 83 21.17 -26.43 -11.11
N VAL A 84 20.95 -27.31 -10.13
CA VAL A 84 19.81 -27.21 -9.21
C VAL A 84 19.89 -25.93 -8.38
N ASN A 85 21.05 -25.61 -7.83
CA ASN A 85 21.25 -24.39 -7.05
C ASN A 85 21.12 -23.13 -7.92
N ALA A 86 21.65 -23.15 -9.15
CA ALA A 86 21.49 -22.05 -10.09
C ALA A 86 20.00 -21.82 -10.44
N GLY A 87 19.25 -22.88 -10.72
CA GLY A 87 17.82 -22.79 -11.00
C GLY A 87 17.01 -22.22 -9.83
N LYS A 88 17.28 -22.69 -8.60
CA LYS A 88 16.66 -22.14 -7.39
C LYS A 88 16.99 -20.66 -7.18
N SER A 89 18.26 -20.30 -7.29
CA SER A 89 18.71 -18.91 -7.12
C SER A 89 18.14 -17.98 -8.18
N ALA A 90 18.06 -18.42 -9.44
CA ALA A 90 17.45 -17.64 -10.51
C ALA A 90 15.97 -17.32 -10.21
N ILE A 91 15.19 -18.32 -9.77
CA ILE A 91 13.79 -18.11 -9.38
C ILE A 91 13.68 -17.12 -8.20
N GLU A 92 14.55 -17.21 -7.20
CA GLU A 92 14.53 -16.27 -6.07
C GLU A 92 14.93 -14.85 -6.49
N ILE A 93 15.88 -14.70 -7.42
CA ILE A 93 16.22 -13.41 -8.03
C ILE A 93 15.01 -12.84 -8.77
N ASP A 94 14.36 -13.63 -9.62
CA ASP A 94 13.18 -13.18 -10.39
C ASP A 94 12.05 -12.74 -9.46
N LYS A 95 11.79 -13.49 -8.38
CA LYS A 95 10.83 -13.09 -7.35
C LYS A 95 11.19 -11.76 -6.70
N ALA A 96 12.46 -11.54 -6.38
CA ALA A 96 12.92 -10.27 -5.79
C ALA A 96 12.71 -9.10 -6.75
N VAL A 97 13.02 -9.29 -8.05
CA VAL A 97 12.78 -8.29 -9.10
C VAL A 97 11.28 -7.99 -9.24
N MET A 98 10.44 -9.02 -9.29
CA MET A 98 8.98 -8.86 -9.38
C MET A 98 8.42 -8.09 -8.17
N ASN A 99 8.87 -8.41 -6.96
CA ASN A 99 8.44 -7.72 -5.74
C ASN A 99 8.86 -6.24 -5.74
N ALA A 100 10.09 -5.94 -6.15
CA ALA A 100 10.57 -4.56 -6.28
C ALA A 100 9.75 -3.78 -7.33
N THR A 101 9.45 -4.42 -8.45
CA THR A 101 8.64 -3.84 -9.53
C THR A 101 7.22 -3.54 -9.06
N LEU A 102 6.58 -4.49 -8.36
CA LEU A 102 5.25 -4.31 -7.79
C LEU A 102 5.23 -3.16 -6.77
N ALA A 103 6.21 -3.10 -5.87
CA ALA A 103 6.32 -2.04 -4.87
C ALA A 103 6.50 -0.66 -5.53
N ASN A 104 7.32 -0.56 -6.58
CA ASN A 104 7.50 0.66 -7.35
C ASN A 104 6.20 1.12 -8.04
N THR A 105 5.47 0.18 -8.65
CA THR A 105 4.16 0.46 -9.26
C THR A 105 3.15 0.95 -8.21
N GLN A 106 3.07 0.27 -7.06
CA GLN A 106 2.20 0.70 -5.95
C GLN A 106 2.57 2.10 -5.44
N TYR A 107 3.86 2.42 -5.32
CA TYR A 107 4.31 3.75 -4.95
C TYR A 107 3.84 4.81 -5.95
N ALA A 108 3.98 4.55 -7.26
CA ALA A 108 3.53 5.45 -8.30
C ALA A 108 2.00 5.67 -8.24
N HIS A 109 1.21 4.61 -8.04
CA HIS A 109 -0.23 4.69 -7.87
C HIS A 109 -0.62 5.51 -6.63
N ARG A 110 -0.06 5.20 -5.45
CA ARG A 110 -0.32 5.95 -4.21
C ARG A 110 0.04 7.43 -4.33
N ARG A 111 1.11 7.76 -5.07
CA ARG A 111 1.48 9.15 -5.34
C ARG A 111 0.43 9.86 -6.19
N SER A 112 -0.11 9.18 -7.21
CA SER A 112 -1.19 9.73 -8.03
C SER A 112 -2.47 9.89 -7.22
N GLU A 113 -2.83 8.91 -6.40
CA GLU A 113 -3.99 8.95 -5.50
C GLU A 113 -3.88 10.14 -4.55
N LEU A 114 -2.74 10.32 -3.88
CA LEU A 114 -2.49 11.44 -2.97
C LEU A 114 -2.62 12.80 -3.68
N ALA A 115 -2.12 12.91 -4.92
CA ALA A 115 -2.25 14.14 -5.70
C ALA A 115 -3.73 14.44 -6.02
N SER A 116 -4.50 13.42 -6.41
CA SER A 116 -5.95 13.55 -6.64
C SER A 116 -6.71 13.91 -5.36
N GLU A 117 -6.39 13.28 -4.23
CA GLU A 117 -6.97 13.60 -2.93
C GLU A 117 -6.72 15.06 -2.54
N PHE A 118 -5.48 15.55 -2.69
CA PHE A 118 -5.15 16.94 -2.40
C PHE A 118 -5.94 17.92 -3.28
N ILE A 119 -6.04 17.66 -4.59
CA ILE A 119 -6.81 18.50 -5.51
C ILE A 119 -8.29 18.55 -5.09
N ASN A 120 -8.87 17.39 -4.77
CA ASN A 120 -10.25 17.30 -4.33
C ASN A 120 -10.49 18.03 -3.01
N ALA A 121 -9.60 17.84 -2.01
CA ALA A 121 -9.67 18.53 -0.73
C ALA A 121 -9.55 20.06 -0.89
N ARG A 122 -8.62 20.53 -1.73
CA ARG A 122 -8.46 21.96 -2.04
C ARG A 122 -9.71 22.54 -2.71
N ASN A 123 -10.28 21.83 -3.67
CA ASN A 123 -11.49 22.27 -4.36
C ASN A 123 -12.69 22.31 -3.42
N ALA A 124 -12.84 21.30 -2.55
CA ALA A 124 -13.88 21.27 -1.53
C ALA A 124 -13.75 22.46 -0.56
N GLU A 125 -12.53 22.77 -0.11
CA GLU A 125 -12.28 23.90 0.78
C GLU A 125 -12.56 25.24 0.10
N ASN A 126 -12.16 25.42 -1.16
CA ASN A 126 -12.49 26.61 -1.94
C ASN A 126 -14.01 26.79 -2.08
N GLN A 127 -14.74 25.70 -2.33
CA GLN A 127 -16.19 25.75 -2.44
C GLN A 127 -16.86 26.12 -1.10
N ARG A 128 -16.39 25.53 0.01
CA ARG A 128 -16.82 25.89 1.37
C ARG A 128 -16.57 27.37 1.66
N HIS A 129 -15.38 27.88 1.33
CA HIS A 129 -15.02 29.28 1.53
C HIS A 129 -15.91 30.22 0.70
N ASN A 130 -16.14 29.92 -0.58
CA ASN A 130 -17.03 30.69 -1.44
C ASN A 130 -18.47 30.72 -0.91
N TYR A 131 -18.98 29.57 -0.46
CA TYR A 131 -20.30 29.49 0.17
C TYR A 131 -20.38 30.37 1.42
N GLN A 132 -19.38 30.29 2.31
CA GLN A 132 -19.33 31.10 3.53
C GLN A 132 -19.27 32.60 3.22
N MET A 133 -18.48 33.00 2.21
CA MET A 133 -18.39 34.39 1.78
C MET A 133 -19.73 34.91 1.23
N ASN A 134 -20.37 34.15 0.35
CA ASN A 134 -21.68 34.51 -0.21
C ASN A 134 -22.75 34.60 0.88
N TYR A 135 -22.77 33.64 1.81
CA TYR A 135 -23.67 33.67 2.96
C TYR A 135 -23.45 34.93 3.81
N GLN A 136 -22.21 35.27 4.12
CA GLN A 136 -21.87 36.45 4.90
C GLN A 136 -22.26 37.76 4.18
N GLN A 137 -22.08 37.83 2.86
CA GLN A 137 -22.49 38.99 2.06
C GLN A 137 -24.02 39.17 2.07
N ILE A 138 -24.78 38.09 1.85
CA ILE A 138 -26.26 38.14 1.91
C ILE A 138 -26.71 38.56 3.31
N LYS A 139 -26.14 37.96 4.36
CA LYS A 139 -26.42 38.33 5.74
C LYS A 139 -26.15 39.81 5.97
N GLY A 140 -24.98 40.31 5.57
CA GLY A 140 -24.62 41.73 5.70
C GLY A 140 -25.56 42.67 4.95
N TYR A 141 -25.99 42.30 3.74
CA TYR A 141 -26.97 43.08 2.97
C TYR A 141 -28.32 43.15 3.69
N ILE A 142 -28.81 42.02 4.20
CA ILE A 142 -30.05 41.96 4.99
C ILE A 142 -29.93 42.80 6.26
N ASP A 143 -28.83 42.67 7.01
CA ASP A 143 -28.59 43.43 8.23
C ASP A 143 -28.57 44.95 7.96
N VAL A 144 -27.91 45.39 6.89
CA VAL A 144 -27.89 46.81 6.46
C VAL A 144 -29.28 47.28 6.06
N TYR A 145 -30.04 46.46 5.32
CA TYR A 145 -31.40 46.80 4.91
C TYR A 145 -32.33 46.94 6.12
N LEU A 146 -32.28 46.00 7.06
CA LEU A 146 -33.05 46.04 8.31
C LEU A 146 -32.69 47.28 9.14
N ALA A 147 -31.39 47.55 9.34
CA ALA A 147 -30.94 48.76 10.04
C ALA A 147 -31.40 50.05 9.34
N GLY A 148 -31.47 50.06 8.00
CA GLY A 148 -32.01 51.17 7.23
C GLY A 148 -33.51 51.40 7.46
N ILE A 149 -34.31 50.32 7.56
CA ILE A 149 -35.72 50.41 7.93
C ILE A 149 -35.85 50.92 9.36
N ASP A 150 -35.12 50.35 10.32
CA ASP A 150 -35.19 50.73 11.73
C ASP A 150 -34.85 52.22 11.92
N ASN A 151 -33.81 52.71 11.25
CA ASN A 151 -33.44 54.13 11.26
C ASN A 151 -34.54 55.03 10.66
N LYS A 152 -35.17 54.61 9.55
CA LYS A 152 -36.30 55.35 8.95
C LYS A 152 -37.49 55.40 9.89
N THR A 153 -37.84 54.28 10.52
CA THR A 153 -38.93 54.19 11.50
C THR A 153 -38.66 55.09 12.69
N SER A 154 -37.48 54.99 13.30
CA SER A 154 -37.06 55.84 14.42
C SER A 154 -37.07 57.34 14.07
N LEU A 155 -36.62 57.71 12.86
CA LEU A 155 -36.71 59.09 12.38
C LEU A 155 -38.15 59.56 12.24
N LEU A 156 -39.04 58.73 11.69
CA LEU A 156 -40.46 59.04 11.57
C LEU A 156 -41.11 59.20 12.94
N GLU A 157 -40.86 58.27 13.88
CA GLU A 157 -41.34 58.35 15.26
C GLU A 157 -40.91 59.66 15.95
N GLN A 158 -39.65 60.07 15.80
CA GLN A 158 -39.18 61.35 16.33
C GLN A 158 -39.82 62.54 15.61
N SER A 159 -40.03 62.45 14.29
CA SER A 159 -40.67 63.51 13.50
C SER A 159 -42.15 63.70 13.86
N TYR A 160 -42.85 62.63 14.27
CA TYR A 160 -44.25 62.67 14.69
C TYR A 160 -44.43 63.16 16.13
N ARG A 161 -43.36 63.15 16.95
CA ARG A 161 -43.41 63.53 18.36
C ARG A 161 -44.01 64.92 18.63
N PRO A 162 -43.71 65.98 17.83
CA PRO A 162 -44.35 67.28 18.01
C PRO A 162 -45.85 67.27 17.70
N GLU A 163 -46.27 66.58 16.63
CA GLU A 163 -47.69 66.43 16.25
C GLU A 163 -48.46 65.67 17.34
N LEU A 164 -47.92 64.55 17.83
CA LEU A 164 -48.49 63.80 18.95
C LEU A 164 -48.59 64.63 20.24
N LYS A 165 -47.57 65.47 20.53
CA LYS A 165 -47.61 66.39 21.67
C LYS A 165 -48.61 67.53 21.50
N GLN A 166 -48.83 68.00 20.26
CA GLN A 166 -49.85 69.00 19.98
C GLN A 166 -51.24 68.43 20.29
N ILE A 167 -51.56 67.25 19.75
CA ILE A 167 -52.85 66.58 20.00
C ILE A 167 -53.10 66.43 21.51
N GLN A 168 -52.12 65.92 22.26
CA GLN A 168 -52.24 65.79 23.72
C GLN A 168 -52.40 67.15 24.43
N SER A 169 -51.73 68.19 23.95
CA SER A 169 -51.84 69.53 24.53
C SER A 169 -53.21 70.16 24.25
N ASP A 170 -53.76 69.95 23.05
CA ASP A 170 -55.07 70.43 22.64
C ASP A 170 -56.16 69.75 23.46
N GLU A 171 -56.08 68.42 23.65
CA GLU A 171 -56.98 67.66 24.53
C GLU A 171 -56.94 68.19 25.97
N GLN A 172 -55.73 68.44 26.50
CA GLN A 172 -55.55 69.02 27.83
C GLN A 172 -56.08 70.44 27.94
N TYR A 173 -55.88 71.27 26.91
CA TYR A 173 -56.38 72.63 26.85
C TYR A 173 -57.91 72.64 26.82
N GLN A 174 -58.53 71.88 25.91
CA GLN A 174 -59.99 71.73 25.84
C GLN A 174 -60.59 71.28 27.17
N THR A 175 -59.96 70.31 27.83
CA THR A 175 -60.39 69.84 29.16
C THR A 175 -60.33 70.97 30.20
N LYS A 176 -59.25 71.77 30.20
CA LYS A 176 -59.11 72.93 31.11
C LYS A 176 -60.12 74.03 30.82
N VAL A 177 -60.35 74.35 29.55
CA VAL A 177 -61.35 75.33 29.12
C VAL A 177 -62.72 74.89 29.58
N LEU A 178 -63.11 73.64 29.31
CA LEU A 178 -64.39 73.09 29.71
C LEU A 178 -64.58 73.15 31.23
N ASN A 179 -63.59 72.70 32.00
CA ASN A 179 -63.63 72.77 33.46
C ASN A 179 -63.70 74.21 34.00
N HIS A 180 -62.99 75.15 33.38
CA HIS A 180 -62.99 76.56 33.80
C HIS A 180 -64.33 77.25 33.50
N VAL A 181 -64.93 76.98 32.33
CA VAL A 181 -66.25 77.50 31.97
C VAL A 181 -67.32 76.92 32.89
N LEU A 182 -67.25 75.62 33.22
CA LEU A 182 -68.15 74.98 34.18
C LEU A 182 -68.03 75.58 35.59
N ASP A 183 -66.83 75.95 36.04
CA ASP A 183 -66.59 76.51 37.39
C ASP A 183 -66.92 78.02 37.49
N LYS A 184 -66.73 78.80 36.42
CA LYS A 184 -66.83 80.28 36.45
C LYS A 184 -68.03 80.89 35.72
N GLY A 185 -68.77 80.12 34.92
CA GLY A 185 -69.98 80.58 34.23
C GLY A 185 -69.75 81.82 33.35
N ASP A 186 -70.66 82.80 33.43
CA ASP A 186 -70.62 84.04 32.63
C ASP A 186 -69.39 84.93 32.88
N ASN A 187 -68.65 84.69 33.98
CA ASN A 187 -67.39 85.39 34.29
C ASN A 187 -66.15 84.68 33.74
N SER A 188 -66.31 83.59 32.98
CA SER A 188 -65.17 82.81 32.49
C SER A 188 -64.29 83.61 31.51
N ARG A 189 -62.97 83.53 31.70
CA ARG A 189 -61.96 84.20 30.88
C ARG A 189 -61.06 83.16 30.23
N VAL A 190 -61.62 82.50 29.22
CA VAL A 190 -60.97 81.45 28.43
C VAL A 190 -59.68 81.96 27.76
N ASP A 191 -59.65 83.23 27.41
CA ASP A 191 -58.51 83.93 26.81
C ASP A 191 -57.25 83.96 27.70
N LEU A 192 -57.39 83.73 29.01
CA LEU A 192 -56.26 83.67 29.94
C LEU A 192 -55.73 82.25 30.18
N ILE A 193 -56.34 81.22 29.58
CA ILE A 193 -55.85 79.85 29.69
C ILE A 193 -54.74 79.67 28.64
N PRO A 194 -53.49 79.39 29.05
CA PRO A 194 -52.41 79.25 28.11
C PRO A 194 -52.53 77.94 27.32
N GLU A 195 -52.59 78.05 25.99
CA GLU A 195 -52.48 76.93 25.05
C GLU A 195 -51.02 76.75 24.64
N LYS A 196 -50.51 75.52 24.69
CA LYS A 196 -49.15 75.23 24.18
C LYS A 196 -49.24 74.86 22.71
N GLN A 197 -48.48 75.55 21.87
CA GLN A 197 -48.38 75.28 20.45
C GLN A 197 -46.99 74.75 20.09
N TYR A 198 -46.93 73.44 19.86
CA TYR A 198 -45.78 72.69 19.37
C TYR A 198 -45.68 72.66 17.84
N LEU A 199 -46.77 72.99 17.12
CA LEU A 199 -46.79 73.12 15.66
C LEU A 199 -46.80 74.60 15.24
N THR A 200 -45.65 75.26 15.33
CA THR A 200 -45.42 76.58 14.70
C THR A 200 -44.85 76.41 13.30
N ASN A 201 -45.26 77.26 12.35
CA ASN A 201 -44.95 77.22 10.91
C ASN A 201 -43.46 77.06 10.52
N GLY A 202 -42.50 77.21 11.45
CA GLY A 202 -41.07 77.04 11.19
C GLY A 202 -40.45 75.69 11.57
N ILE A 203 -41.04 74.89 12.45
CA ILE A 203 -40.35 73.69 12.98
C ILE A 203 -40.32 72.56 11.94
N LYS A 204 -41.41 72.38 11.18
CA LYS A 204 -41.48 71.38 10.10
C LYS A 204 -40.52 71.73 8.95
N GLU A 205 -40.42 73.01 8.58
CA GLU A 205 -39.43 73.50 7.60
C GLU A 205 -37.99 73.38 8.09
N THR A 206 -37.73 73.68 9.36
CA THR A 206 -36.39 73.54 9.95
C THR A 206 -35.97 72.09 10.00
N PHE A 207 -36.87 71.18 10.37
CA PHE A 207 -36.62 69.74 10.38
C PHE A 207 -36.40 69.18 8.97
N LEU A 208 -37.20 69.60 7.97
CA LEU A 208 -37.00 69.24 6.57
C LEU A 208 -35.67 69.76 6.00
N LYS A 209 -35.26 70.98 6.35
CA LYS A 209 -33.95 71.54 5.98
C LYS A 209 -32.80 70.76 6.61
N VAL A 210 -32.89 70.46 7.90
CA VAL A 210 -31.87 69.66 8.61
C VAL A 210 -31.79 68.23 8.06
N LYS A 211 -32.94 67.62 7.74
CA LYS A 211 -33.01 66.31 7.06
C LYS A 211 -32.26 66.33 5.71
N SER A 212 -32.51 67.35 4.88
CA SER A 212 -31.82 67.51 3.59
C SER A 212 -30.31 67.80 3.72
N ALA A 213 -29.89 68.50 4.78
CA ALA A 213 -28.48 68.85 5.01
C ALA A 213 -27.65 67.68 5.57
N LEU A 214 -28.29 66.74 6.26
CA LEU A 214 -27.65 65.55 6.84
C LEU A 214 -27.67 64.33 5.90
N GLY A 215 -28.26 64.46 4.71
CA GLY A 215 -28.22 63.43 3.66
C GLY A 215 -29.21 62.26 3.82
N PHE A 216 -30.32 62.46 4.54
CA PHE A 216 -31.40 61.48 4.73
C PHE A 216 -32.60 61.70 3.80
#